data_AF-A0A3C1VGX4-F1
#
_entry.id   AF-A0A3C1VGX4-F1
#
_cell.length_a   1.000
_cell.length_b   1.000
_cell.length_c   1.000
_cell.angle_alpha   90.00
_cell.angle_beta   90.00
_cell.angle_gamma   90.00
#
_symmetry.space_group_name_H-M   'P 1'
#
loop_
_entity.id
_entity.type
_entity.pdbx_description
1 polymer ?
#
loop_
_entity_poly.entity_id
_entity_poly.type
_entity_poly.pdbx_seq_one_letter_code
_entity_poly.pdbx_strand_id
1 'polypeptide(L)'
;MQITDKMTLPGAELTASKMPGHWLLARLGKRVLRPGGLNLTRRMLESLTIQPSDAVVEFAPGLGVTARMTLDLHPAAYTAIEDDEAAAACVRRLLTGTRQQCLIGNAAKTSLPDQSATVVYGEAMLTMQGTEQKNSIVQEAARLLKPGGRYGMHELCLVPDDLDDKIKLEIEQALSRTIHVGARPLTSIEWHAVLEAEGFKVQTEVQRPMRLLEPDRLIQDEGLWGALRFVKNLLRDKEARQRVLAMRRIFVKYRSNMAAIMLVGTKSSEFRSTSGPEKNRGTRTPLNQEVQMQAQSINQHYTEDHQHLDDLFHEFQSLKSTDSRSAEKTFYKFKTGLERHIVWEEEILFPAFEEKLGHLQDGPAAVMRLEHREIRKYLDAIARKLADENFETDEEEMGLETVLCPHNHKEEGILYPMMDQMFSEPERAGMFSEMNKSK
;
A
#
# COMPACT_ATOMS: atom_id res chain seq x y z
N MET A 1 23.55 20.05 -6.62
CA MET A 1 22.21 20.62 -6.90
C MET A 1 21.18 19.58 -6.49
N GLN A 2 20.09 20.00 -5.84
CA GLN A 2 19.16 19.17 -5.07
C GLN A 2 18.38 18.17 -5.96
N ILE A 3 18.31 16.90 -5.56
CA ILE A 3 17.42 15.91 -6.17
C ILE A 3 16.08 15.98 -5.43
N THR A 4 15.13 16.69 -6.04
CA THR A 4 13.71 16.67 -5.71
C THR A 4 13.06 15.53 -6.46
N ASP A 5 12.85 14.41 -5.78
CA ASP A 5 12.07 13.34 -6.37
C ASP A 5 11.19 12.66 -5.32
N LYS A 6 9.97 13.19 -5.19
CA LYS A 6 8.98 12.79 -4.19
C LYS A 6 7.95 11.90 -4.88
N MET A 7 8.01 10.61 -4.59
CA MET A 7 6.85 9.71 -4.56
C MET A 7 5.61 10.49 -4.07
N THR A 8 4.51 10.52 -4.82
CA THR A 8 3.23 11.09 -4.37
C THR A 8 2.56 10.17 -3.36
N LEU A 9 3.26 9.95 -2.24
CA LEU A 9 2.69 9.39 -1.04
C LEU A 9 1.63 10.35 -0.49
N PRO A 10 0.60 9.83 0.21
CA PRO A 10 -0.31 10.66 0.98
C PRO A 10 0.45 11.70 1.83
N GLY A 11 0.12 12.97 1.64
CA GLY A 11 0.83 14.08 2.29
C GLY A 11 2.22 14.41 1.73
N ALA A 12 2.58 14.02 0.50
CA ALA A 12 3.85 14.36 -0.16
C ALA A 12 4.16 15.86 -0.19
N GLU A 13 3.13 16.70 -0.17
CA GLU A 13 3.21 18.16 -0.07
C GLU A 13 3.75 18.64 1.29
N LEU A 14 3.64 17.82 2.34
CA LEU A 14 4.01 18.17 3.71
C LEU A 14 5.53 18.07 3.95
N THR A 15 6.07 19.04 4.69
CA THR A 15 7.44 18.97 5.20
C THR A 15 7.60 17.80 6.16
N ALA A 16 8.82 17.31 6.33
CA ALA A 16 9.09 16.23 7.29
C ALA A 16 8.55 16.59 8.68
N SER A 17 8.68 17.84 9.12
CA SER A 17 8.12 18.36 10.37
C SER A 17 6.60 18.29 10.51
N LYS A 18 5.81 18.31 9.44
CA LYS A 18 4.33 18.37 9.55
C LYS A 18 3.65 17.07 9.18
N MET A 19 4.37 16.19 8.49
CA MET A 19 3.85 14.91 8.00
C MET A 19 3.46 13.96 9.16
N PRO A 20 2.31 13.30 9.11
CA PRO A 20 1.98 12.21 10.02
C PRO A 20 3.08 11.13 10.04
N GLY A 21 3.32 10.52 11.19
CA GLY A 21 4.47 9.63 11.37
C GLY A 21 4.44 8.39 10.48
N HIS A 22 3.28 7.81 10.23
CA HIS A 22 3.13 6.69 9.30
C HIS A 22 3.51 7.10 7.87
N TRP A 23 3.08 8.28 7.39
CA TRP A 23 3.49 8.80 6.07
C TRP A 23 4.97 9.20 6.01
N LEU A 24 5.54 9.71 7.10
CA LEU A 24 6.98 9.97 7.16
C LEU A 24 7.78 8.68 6.99
N LEU A 25 7.39 7.63 7.70
CA LEU A 25 8.03 6.32 7.60
C LEU A 25 7.83 5.71 6.20
N ALA A 26 6.65 5.86 5.62
CA ALA A 26 6.36 5.48 4.24
C ALA A 26 7.29 6.18 3.24
N ARG A 27 7.47 7.50 3.40
CA ARG A 27 8.37 8.32 2.57
C ARG A 27 9.83 7.90 2.68
N LEU A 28 10.23 7.38 3.82
CA LEU A 28 11.56 6.82 4.01
C LEU A 28 11.70 5.41 3.41
N GLY A 29 10.62 4.81 2.91
CA GLY A 29 10.61 3.53 2.23
C GLY A 29 10.17 2.35 3.10
N LYS A 30 9.60 2.62 4.29
CA LYS A 30 9.01 1.60 5.17
C LYS A 30 7.58 1.30 4.72
N ARG A 31 7.23 0.03 4.50
CA ARG A 31 5.89 -0.36 4.02
C ARG A 31 4.97 -0.79 5.15
N VAL A 32 5.52 -1.41 6.19
CA VAL A 32 4.77 -1.94 7.33
C VAL A 32 4.79 -0.91 8.45
N LEU A 33 3.69 -0.19 8.64
CA LEU A 33 3.64 1.00 9.49
C LEU A 33 2.89 0.79 10.81
N ARG A 34 2.25 -0.37 10.95
CA ARG A 34 1.38 -0.73 12.07
C ARG A 34 2.17 -1.32 13.26
N PRO A 35 1.69 -1.15 14.52
CA PRO A 35 2.20 -1.87 15.69
C PRO A 35 2.29 -3.38 15.42
N GLY A 36 3.11 -4.17 16.11
CA GLY A 36 3.13 -5.65 15.96
C GLY A 36 3.58 -6.21 14.58
N GLY A 37 3.64 -5.37 13.54
CA GLY A 37 4.02 -5.65 12.16
C GLY A 37 3.30 -6.81 11.48
N LEU A 38 3.90 -7.38 10.42
CA LEU A 38 3.25 -8.38 9.56
C LEU A 38 2.87 -9.67 10.26
N ASN A 39 3.59 -10.07 11.30
CA ASN A 39 3.24 -11.29 12.03
C ASN A 39 1.85 -11.17 12.69
N LEU A 40 1.53 -10.01 13.28
CA LEU A 40 0.25 -9.79 13.92
C LEU A 40 -0.87 -9.62 12.87
N THR A 41 -0.57 -9.00 11.73
CA THR A 41 -1.46 -8.97 10.55
C THR A 41 -1.82 -10.38 10.07
N ARG A 42 -0.82 -11.25 9.82
CA ARG A 42 -1.07 -12.64 9.39
C ARG A 42 -1.93 -13.39 10.41
N ARG A 43 -1.62 -13.23 11.70
CA ARG A 43 -2.40 -13.84 12.77
C ARG A 43 -3.84 -13.34 12.82
N MET A 44 -4.08 -12.06 12.50
CA MET A 44 -5.44 -11.51 12.37
C MET A 44 -6.18 -12.18 11.21
N LEU A 45 -5.59 -12.24 10.02
CA LEU A 45 -6.20 -12.85 8.84
C LEU A 45 -6.49 -14.35 9.05
N GLU A 46 -5.57 -15.08 9.69
CA GLU A 46 -5.77 -16.47 10.13
C GLU A 46 -6.98 -16.60 11.06
N SER A 47 -7.08 -15.75 12.09
CA SER A 47 -8.20 -15.76 13.05
C SER A 47 -9.53 -15.31 12.44
N LEU A 48 -9.49 -14.47 11.40
CA LEU A 48 -10.67 -14.09 10.62
C LEU A 48 -11.18 -15.25 9.74
N THR A 49 -10.34 -16.26 9.50
CA THR A 49 -10.69 -17.48 8.75
C THR A 49 -11.35 -17.18 7.40
N ILE A 50 -10.82 -16.20 6.66
CA ILE A 50 -11.41 -15.74 5.39
C ILE A 50 -11.50 -16.92 4.41
N GLN A 51 -12.70 -17.15 3.87
CA GLN A 51 -13.01 -18.20 2.92
C GLN A 51 -13.35 -17.63 1.54
N PRO A 52 -13.29 -18.44 0.46
CA PRO A 52 -13.72 -18.01 -0.87
C PRO A 52 -15.20 -17.60 -0.97
N SER A 53 -16.02 -17.94 0.02
CA SER A 53 -17.42 -17.49 0.13
C SER A 53 -17.58 -16.11 0.78
N ASP A 54 -16.52 -15.53 1.35
CA ASP A 54 -16.63 -14.30 2.11
C ASP A 54 -16.69 -13.04 1.24
N ALA A 55 -17.52 -12.09 1.67
CA ALA A 55 -17.50 -10.72 1.18
C ALA A 55 -16.74 -9.88 2.21
N VAL A 56 -15.55 -9.44 1.83
CA VAL A 56 -14.58 -8.78 2.72
C VAL A 56 -14.59 -7.27 2.51
N VAL A 57 -14.61 -6.52 3.60
CA VAL A 57 -14.40 -5.07 3.60
C VAL A 57 -13.16 -4.72 4.42
N GLU A 58 -12.23 -3.98 3.82
CA GLU A 58 -11.04 -3.45 4.50
C GLU A 58 -11.19 -1.93 4.69
N PHE A 59 -10.96 -1.46 5.91
CA PHE A 59 -10.90 -0.03 6.23
C PHE A 59 -9.45 0.46 6.25
N ALA A 60 -9.20 1.61 5.62
CA ALA A 60 -7.91 2.30 5.56
C ALA A 60 -6.74 1.37 5.16
N PRO A 61 -6.82 0.70 3.99
CA PRO A 61 -5.79 -0.23 3.51
C PRO A 61 -4.41 0.39 3.31
N GLY A 62 -4.31 1.72 3.17
CA GLY A 62 -3.06 2.45 2.98
C GLY A 62 -2.30 1.97 1.74
N LEU A 63 -1.08 1.46 1.94
CA LEU A 63 -0.23 0.97 0.85
C LEU A 63 -0.67 -0.40 0.28
N GLY A 64 -1.76 -1.00 0.79
CA GLY A 64 -2.34 -2.23 0.25
C GLY A 64 -1.59 -3.53 0.59
N VAL A 65 -0.66 -3.51 1.56
CA VAL A 65 0.09 -4.71 1.98
C VAL A 65 -0.86 -5.80 2.50
N THR A 66 -1.86 -5.41 3.30
CA THR A 66 -2.83 -6.34 3.88
C THR A 66 -3.90 -6.71 2.86
N ALA A 67 -4.32 -5.75 2.03
CA ALA A 67 -5.16 -5.99 0.87
C ALA A 67 -4.63 -7.14 -0.01
N ARG A 68 -3.33 -7.14 -0.35
CA ARG A 68 -2.71 -8.22 -1.13
C ARG A 68 -2.85 -9.58 -0.43
N MET A 69 -2.48 -9.66 0.85
CA MET A 69 -2.60 -10.90 1.64
C MET A 69 -4.04 -11.43 1.69
N THR A 70 -5.02 -10.53 1.75
CA THR A 70 -6.44 -10.90 1.74
C THR A 70 -6.90 -11.36 0.36
N LEU A 71 -6.45 -10.72 -0.72
CA LEU A 71 -6.76 -11.12 -2.09
C LEU A 71 -6.21 -12.51 -2.43
N ASP A 72 -5.04 -12.87 -1.88
CA ASP A 72 -4.43 -14.20 -2.02
C ASP A 72 -5.27 -15.31 -1.36
N LEU A 73 -6.22 -14.96 -0.48
CA LEU A 73 -7.20 -15.89 0.10
C LEU A 73 -8.45 -16.07 -0.79
N HIS A 74 -8.49 -15.40 -1.95
CA HIS A 74 -9.52 -15.51 -2.98
C HIS A 74 -10.96 -15.30 -2.46
N PRO A 75 -11.25 -14.23 -1.69
CA PRO A 75 -12.60 -13.99 -1.18
C PRO A 75 -13.59 -13.78 -2.34
N ALA A 76 -14.86 -14.05 -2.08
CA ALA A 76 -15.92 -13.90 -3.07
C ALA A 76 -15.97 -12.46 -3.59
N ALA A 77 -15.84 -11.49 -2.68
CA ALA A 77 -15.74 -10.07 -3.01
C ALA A 77 -14.79 -9.37 -2.05
N TYR A 78 -14.13 -8.31 -2.53
CA TYR A 78 -13.24 -7.48 -1.73
C TYR A 78 -13.59 -6.01 -1.96
N THR A 79 -13.81 -5.24 -0.90
CA THR A 79 -14.05 -3.79 -0.99
C THR A 79 -13.18 -3.06 0.02
N ALA A 80 -12.26 -2.25 -0.47
CA ALA A 80 -11.50 -1.31 0.35
C ALA A 80 -12.24 0.03 0.49
N ILE A 81 -12.19 0.62 1.68
CA ILE A 81 -12.61 2.01 1.96
C ILE A 81 -11.38 2.79 2.40
N GLU A 82 -10.96 3.75 1.57
CA GLU A 82 -9.77 4.57 1.79
C GLU A 82 -10.15 6.05 1.66
N ASP A 83 -9.62 6.92 2.52
CA ASP A 83 -9.96 8.34 2.50
C ASP A 83 -8.97 9.19 1.69
N ASP A 84 -7.76 8.69 1.47
CA ASP A 84 -6.73 9.32 0.64
C ASP A 84 -6.69 8.70 -0.77
N GLU A 85 -6.86 9.54 -1.79
CA GLU A 85 -6.89 9.10 -3.20
C GLU A 85 -5.58 8.45 -3.66
N ALA A 86 -4.43 8.90 -3.16
CA ALA A 86 -3.14 8.31 -3.53
C ALA A 86 -2.97 6.91 -2.92
N ALA A 87 -3.38 6.72 -1.66
CA ALA A 87 -3.42 5.39 -1.05
C ALA A 87 -4.44 4.47 -1.77
N ALA A 88 -5.61 4.99 -2.10
CA ALA A 88 -6.62 4.23 -2.83
C ALA A 88 -6.13 3.79 -4.21
N ALA A 89 -5.40 4.65 -4.93
CA ALA A 89 -4.79 4.31 -6.21
C ALA A 89 -3.79 3.16 -6.07
N CYS A 90 -2.99 3.11 -4.99
CA CYS A 90 -2.12 1.97 -4.71
C CYS A 90 -2.91 0.66 -4.58
N VAL A 91 -4.03 0.69 -3.86
CA VAL A 91 -4.87 -0.49 -3.66
C VAL A 91 -5.56 -0.92 -4.94
N ARG A 92 -6.07 0.03 -5.75
CA ARG A 92 -6.76 -0.27 -7.02
C ARG A 92 -5.87 -1.05 -7.99
N ARG A 93 -4.57 -0.79 -8.02
CA ARG A 93 -3.59 -1.54 -8.83
C ARG A 93 -3.45 -3.01 -8.41
N LEU A 94 -3.84 -3.37 -7.19
CA LEU A 94 -3.80 -4.75 -6.71
C LEU A 94 -5.05 -5.54 -7.15
N LEU A 95 -6.12 -4.86 -7.56
CA LEU A 95 -7.44 -5.46 -7.80
C LEU A 95 -7.54 -5.96 -9.24
N THR A 96 -7.73 -7.27 -9.39
CA THR A 96 -7.83 -7.94 -10.70
C THR A 96 -9.21 -8.57 -10.93
N GLY A 97 -9.99 -8.76 -9.87
CA GLY A 97 -11.28 -9.43 -9.92
C GLY A 97 -12.46 -8.49 -10.18
N THR A 98 -13.49 -8.99 -10.85
CA THR A 98 -14.73 -8.24 -11.18
C THR A 98 -15.58 -7.85 -9.97
N ARG A 99 -15.34 -8.45 -8.80
CA ARG A 99 -15.99 -8.13 -7.52
C ARG A 99 -15.01 -7.54 -6.50
N GLN A 100 -13.96 -6.90 -7.00
CA GLN A 100 -12.95 -6.23 -6.20
C GLN A 100 -13.00 -4.73 -6.51
N GLN A 101 -13.04 -3.88 -5.47
CA GLN A 101 -13.05 -2.43 -5.66
C GLN A 101 -12.38 -1.70 -4.48
N CYS A 102 -11.91 -0.48 -4.73
CA CYS A 102 -11.46 0.45 -3.68
C CYS A 102 -12.19 1.77 -3.86
N LEU A 103 -13.00 2.13 -2.86
CA LEU A 103 -13.86 3.30 -2.86
C LEU A 103 -13.23 4.40 -2.00
N ILE A 104 -13.31 5.64 -2.49
CA ILE A 104 -13.02 6.80 -1.64
C ILE A 104 -14.17 6.99 -0.67
N GLY A 105 -13.87 6.98 0.62
CA GLY A 105 -14.88 7.13 1.65
C GLY A 105 -14.34 7.17 3.07
N ASN A 106 -15.22 7.56 3.99
CA ASN A 106 -14.91 7.59 5.41
C ASN A 106 -15.33 6.26 6.07
N ALA A 107 -14.42 5.60 6.78
CA ALA A 107 -14.69 4.33 7.45
C ALA A 107 -15.75 4.40 8.58
N ALA A 108 -16.10 5.59 9.08
CA ALA A 108 -17.23 5.77 10.00
C ALA A 108 -18.59 5.88 9.32
N LYS A 109 -18.62 6.06 7.99
CA LYS A 109 -19.85 6.19 7.23
C LYS A 109 -19.58 5.88 5.76
N THR A 110 -19.58 4.59 5.44
CA THR A 110 -19.39 4.11 4.08
C THR A 110 -20.67 4.27 3.25
N SER A 111 -20.53 4.17 1.94
CA SER A 111 -21.65 4.11 1.00
C SER A 111 -22.22 2.70 0.81
N LEU A 112 -21.69 1.70 1.52
CA LEU A 112 -22.05 0.30 1.34
C LEU A 112 -23.39 -0.03 2.00
N PRO A 113 -24.18 -0.97 1.43
CA PRO A 113 -25.44 -1.40 2.03
C PRO A 113 -25.27 -2.09 3.38
N ASP A 114 -26.30 -2.03 4.23
CA ASP A 114 -26.37 -2.80 5.47
C ASP A 114 -26.17 -4.30 5.18
N GLN A 115 -25.46 -4.99 6.07
CA GLN A 115 -25.29 -6.45 6.01
C GLN A 115 -24.73 -6.96 4.66
N SER A 116 -23.90 -6.17 3.99
CA SER A 116 -23.28 -6.52 2.72
C SER A 116 -22.01 -7.37 2.87
N ALA A 117 -21.39 -7.37 4.06
CA ALA A 117 -20.13 -8.05 4.34
C ALA A 117 -20.29 -9.27 5.27
N THR A 118 -19.40 -10.25 5.15
CA THR A 118 -19.22 -11.34 6.12
C THR A 118 -17.96 -11.16 6.96
N VAL A 119 -16.98 -10.39 6.46
CA VAL A 119 -15.76 -10.02 7.17
C VAL A 119 -15.50 -8.53 7.00
N VAL A 120 -15.19 -7.84 8.09
CA VAL A 120 -14.69 -6.45 8.07
C VAL A 120 -13.39 -6.43 8.87
N TYR A 121 -12.38 -5.70 8.43
CA TYR A 121 -11.22 -5.43 9.27
C TYR A 121 -10.57 -4.08 8.97
N GLY A 122 -9.75 -3.60 9.91
CA GLY A 122 -8.89 -2.43 9.75
C GLY A 122 -7.68 -2.52 10.65
N GLU A 123 -6.56 -1.92 10.26
CA GLU A 123 -5.31 -1.98 11.02
C GLU A 123 -4.73 -0.60 11.29
N ALA A 124 -4.31 -0.38 12.53
CA ALA A 124 -3.62 0.80 13.02
C ALA A 124 -4.31 2.12 12.66
N MET A 125 -5.65 2.12 12.65
CA MET A 125 -6.45 3.27 12.27
C MET A 125 -7.24 3.85 13.45
N LEU A 126 -7.80 3.00 14.33
CA LEU A 126 -8.65 3.42 15.43
C LEU A 126 -7.85 4.15 16.50
N THR A 127 -6.60 3.76 16.71
CA THR A 127 -5.68 4.46 17.62
C THR A 127 -5.55 5.94 17.23
N MET A 128 -5.68 6.29 15.96
CA MET A 128 -5.55 7.68 15.49
C MET A 128 -6.85 8.49 15.60
N GLN A 129 -7.91 7.91 16.18
CA GLN A 129 -9.23 8.51 16.27
C GLN A 129 -9.60 8.93 17.70
N GLY A 130 -10.33 10.03 17.80
CA GLY A 130 -11.06 10.40 19.01
C GLY A 130 -12.11 9.35 19.38
N THR A 131 -12.61 9.39 20.62
CA THR A 131 -13.55 8.39 21.15
C THR A 131 -14.82 8.26 20.30
N GLU A 132 -15.45 9.38 19.94
CA GLU A 132 -16.68 9.35 19.13
C GLU A 132 -16.44 8.73 17.75
N GLN A 133 -15.41 9.20 17.04
CA GLN A 133 -15.07 8.70 15.70
C GLN A 133 -14.67 7.22 15.74
N LYS A 134 -13.95 6.78 16.77
CA LYS A 134 -13.60 5.37 17.00
C LYS A 134 -14.87 4.52 17.12
N ASN A 135 -15.83 4.94 17.93
CA ASN A 135 -17.10 4.24 18.09
C ASN A 135 -17.90 4.21 16.77
N SER A 136 -17.95 5.32 16.03
CA SER A 136 -18.65 5.35 14.73
C SER A 136 -18.04 4.41 13.69
N ILE A 137 -16.71 4.22 13.67
CA ILE A 137 -16.07 3.24 12.77
C ILE A 137 -16.44 1.80 13.15
N VAL A 138 -16.45 1.48 14.44
CA VAL A 138 -16.81 0.14 14.91
C VAL A 138 -18.31 -0.12 14.71
N GLN A 139 -19.15 0.89 14.93
CA GLN A 139 -20.58 0.85 14.61
C GLN A 139 -20.80 0.61 13.11
N GLU A 140 -20.04 1.27 12.25
CA GLU A 140 -20.12 1.08 10.81
C GLU A 140 -19.68 -0.33 10.40
N ALA A 141 -18.61 -0.87 10.98
CA ALA A 141 -18.25 -2.28 10.80
C ALA A 141 -19.40 -3.21 11.21
N ALA A 142 -20.05 -2.92 12.35
CA ALA A 142 -21.22 -3.67 12.79
C ALA A 142 -22.38 -3.56 11.79
N ARG A 143 -22.70 -2.37 11.26
CA ARG A 143 -23.77 -2.17 10.26
C ARG A 143 -23.52 -2.98 8.99
N LEU A 144 -22.28 -2.99 8.49
CA LEU A 144 -21.88 -3.70 7.27
C LEU A 144 -21.93 -5.22 7.41
N LEU A 145 -21.67 -5.75 8.61
CA LEU A 145 -21.63 -7.18 8.85
C LEU A 145 -23.03 -7.81 8.94
N LYS A 146 -23.20 -8.93 8.23
CA LYS A 146 -24.30 -9.88 8.46
C LYS A 146 -24.24 -10.42 9.90
N PRO A 147 -25.38 -10.87 10.48
CA PRO A 147 -25.36 -11.64 11.72
C PRO A 147 -24.36 -12.80 11.66
N GLY A 148 -23.52 -12.95 12.69
CA GLY A 148 -22.44 -13.95 12.70
C GLY A 148 -21.20 -13.58 11.88
N GLY A 149 -21.18 -12.41 11.23
CA GLY A 149 -20.00 -11.88 10.56
C GLY A 149 -18.86 -11.55 11.51
N ARG A 150 -17.64 -11.50 10.99
CA ARG A 150 -16.40 -11.38 11.76
C ARG A 150 -15.80 -9.98 11.59
N TYR A 151 -15.39 -9.36 12.69
CA TYR A 151 -14.66 -8.10 12.71
C TYR A 151 -13.26 -8.32 13.27
N GLY A 152 -12.24 -7.84 12.56
CA GLY A 152 -10.85 -7.88 13.01
C GLY A 152 -10.28 -6.49 13.15
N MET A 153 -9.54 -6.25 14.23
CA MET A 153 -8.74 -5.04 14.36
C MET A 153 -7.37 -5.32 14.92
N HIS A 154 -6.45 -4.42 14.62
CA HIS A 154 -5.09 -4.47 15.10
C HIS A 154 -4.63 -3.05 15.44
N GLU A 155 -4.34 -2.79 16.72
CA GLU A 155 -4.17 -1.43 17.24
C GLU A 155 -3.03 -1.32 18.26
N LEU A 156 -2.71 -0.09 18.68
CA LEU A 156 -1.80 0.16 19.80
C LEU A 156 -2.56 -0.04 21.11
N CYS A 157 -1.91 -0.72 22.06
CA CYS A 157 -2.46 -1.08 23.36
C CYS A 157 -1.61 -0.51 24.49
N LEU A 158 -2.26 0.03 25.53
CA LEU A 158 -1.63 0.39 26.79
C LEU A 158 -1.63 -0.81 27.73
N VAL A 159 -0.52 -1.03 28.43
CA VAL A 159 -0.38 -2.12 29.40
C VAL A 159 0.25 -1.62 30.72
N PRO A 160 -0.05 -2.24 31.87
CA PRO A 160 -1.16 -3.16 32.11
C PRO A 160 -2.54 -2.46 32.04
N ASP A 161 -3.65 -3.20 32.17
CA ASP A 161 -5.00 -2.63 32.10
C ASP A 161 -5.31 -1.62 33.22
N ASP A 162 -4.67 -1.78 34.38
CA ASP A 162 -4.79 -0.90 35.55
C ASP A 162 -3.77 0.27 35.54
N LEU A 163 -3.19 0.57 34.37
CA LEU A 163 -2.26 1.68 34.21
C LEU A 163 -2.88 3.01 34.68
N ASP A 164 -2.16 3.75 35.53
CA ASP A 164 -2.63 5.03 36.06
C ASP A 164 -3.01 6.03 34.96
N ASP A 165 -4.16 6.68 35.10
CA ASP A 165 -4.71 7.60 34.08
C ASP A 165 -3.77 8.77 33.76
N LYS A 166 -2.93 9.21 34.71
CA LYS A 166 -1.93 10.25 34.43
C LYS A 166 -0.84 9.73 33.49
N ILE A 167 -0.44 8.47 33.65
CA ILE A 167 0.52 7.83 32.75
C ILE A 167 -0.12 7.59 31.38
N LYS A 168 -1.39 7.14 31.32
CA LYS A 168 -2.14 7.02 30.07
C LYS A 168 -2.15 8.35 29.31
N LEU A 169 -2.50 9.45 29.99
CA LEU A 169 -2.53 10.79 29.42
C LEU A 169 -1.14 11.27 28.99
N GLU A 170 -0.09 10.99 29.77
CA GLU A 170 1.29 11.31 29.41
C GLU A 170 1.70 10.62 28.11
N ILE A 171 1.39 9.32 27.98
CA ILE A 171 1.66 8.52 26.77
C ILE A 171 0.87 9.06 25.58
N GLU A 172 -0.43 9.31 25.73
CA GLU A 172 -1.28 9.90 24.69
C GLU A 172 -0.70 11.21 24.15
N GLN A 173 -0.36 12.14 25.05
CA GLN A 173 0.22 13.43 24.68
C GLN A 173 1.61 13.28 24.05
N ALA A 174 2.43 12.33 24.53
CA ALA A 174 3.75 12.09 23.99
C ALA A 174 3.68 11.50 22.56
N LEU A 175 2.81 10.51 22.35
CA LEU A 175 2.56 9.91 21.04
C LEU A 175 1.99 10.94 20.07
N SER A 176 0.96 11.67 20.49
CA SER A 176 0.29 12.64 19.62
C SER A 176 1.23 13.75 19.15
N ARG A 177 2.03 14.31 20.07
CA ARG A 177 3.02 15.35 19.75
C ARG A 177 4.20 14.84 18.93
N THR A 178 4.58 13.58 19.04
CA THR A 178 5.80 13.06 18.37
C THR A 178 5.47 12.47 16.99
N ILE A 179 4.33 11.78 16.89
CA ILE A 179 3.90 11.08 15.68
C ILE A 179 3.03 12.00 14.80
N HIS A 180 2.55 13.13 15.32
CA HIS A 180 1.74 14.12 14.61
C HIS A 180 0.42 13.52 14.09
N VAL A 181 -0.20 12.71 14.94
CA VAL A 181 -1.53 12.14 14.76
C VAL A 181 -2.24 12.24 16.11
N GLY A 182 -3.57 12.28 16.16
CA GLY A 182 -4.32 12.25 17.43
C GLY A 182 -4.31 10.86 18.06
N ALA A 183 -3.15 10.31 18.40
CA ALA A 183 -2.99 8.96 18.92
C ALA A 183 -3.60 8.82 20.32
N ARG A 184 -4.68 8.05 20.43
CA ARG A 184 -5.41 7.67 21.64
C ARG A 184 -5.47 6.15 21.79
N PRO A 185 -4.36 5.50 22.18
CA PRO A 185 -4.35 4.08 22.46
C PRO A 185 -5.19 3.78 23.69
N LEU A 186 -5.74 2.57 23.74
CA LEU A 186 -6.56 2.08 24.84
C LEU A 186 -5.88 0.86 25.48
N THR A 187 -6.26 0.53 26.70
CA THR A 187 -5.95 -0.75 27.34
C THR A 187 -6.71 -1.90 26.69
N SER A 188 -6.40 -3.15 27.04
CA SER A 188 -7.13 -4.30 26.49
C SER A 188 -8.60 -4.23 26.87
N ILE A 189 -8.90 -4.02 28.16
CA ILE A 189 -10.28 -3.91 28.66
C ILE A 189 -11.07 -2.80 27.93
N GLU A 190 -10.45 -1.65 27.70
CA GLU A 190 -11.08 -0.54 26.98
C GLU A 190 -11.31 -0.87 25.49
N TRP A 191 -10.39 -1.58 24.83
CA TRP A 191 -10.59 -2.05 23.44
C TRP A 191 -11.73 -3.08 23.34
N HIS A 192 -11.82 -4.02 24.28
CA HIS A 192 -12.96 -4.94 24.38
C HIS A 192 -14.27 -4.17 24.55
N ALA A 193 -14.32 -3.20 25.46
CA ALA A 193 -15.52 -2.40 25.71
C ALA A 193 -16.03 -1.66 24.46
N VAL A 194 -15.12 -1.14 23.62
CA VAL A 194 -15.49 -0.49 22.34
C VAL A 194 -16.17 -1.49 21.40
N LEU A 195 -15.66 -2.72 21.29
CA LEU A 195 -16.24 -3.75 20.43
C LEU A 195 -17.57 -4.28 20.99
N GLU A 196 -17.62 -4.56 22.28
CA GLU A 196 -18.80 -5.10 22.95
C GLU A 196 -19.98 -4.12 22.93
N ALA A 197 -19.73 -2.81 23.05
CA ALA A 197 -20.74 -1.77 22.94
C ALA A 197 -21.50 -1.81 21.59
N GLU A 198 -20.83 -2.23 20.52
CA GLU A 198 -21.40 -2.34 19.17
C GLU A 198 -21.85 -3.78 18.82
N GLY A 199 -21.98 -4.64 19.85
CA GLY A 199 -22.56 -5.97 19.72
C GLY A 199 -21.60 -7.07 19.27
N PHE A 200 -20.29 -6.82 19.29
CA PHE A 200 -19.29 -7.85 19.03
C PHE A 200 -19.01 -8.69 20.27
N LYS A 201 -18.87 -10.00 20.08
CA LYS A 201 -18.29 -10.91 21.08
C LYS A 201 -16.86 -11.20 20.66
N VAL A 202 -15.89 -10.75 21.44
CA VAL A 202 -14.47 -10.98 21.16
C VAL A 202 -14.14 -12.45 21.37
N GLN A 203 -13.56 -13.09 20.36
CA GLN A 203 -13.22 -14.52 20.37
C GLN A 203 -11.72 -14.76 20.49
N THR A 204 -10.91 -13.86 19.93
CA THR A 204 -9.45 -13.99 19.92
C THR A 204 -8.82 -12.67 20.29
N GLU A 205 -7.88 -12.72 21.21
CA GLU A 205 -6.97 -11.62 21.54
C GLU A 205 -5.53 -12.11 21.43
N VAL A 206 -4.67 -11.31 20.79
CA VAL A 206 -3.23 -11.54 20.77
C VAL A 206 -2.51 -10.23 21.00
N GLN A 207 -1.63 -10.21 22.00
CA GLN A 207 -0.73 -9.08 22.23
C GLN A 207 0.70 -9.39 21.75
N ARG A 208 1.38 -8.34 21.27
CA ARG A 208 2.80 -8.40 20.87
C ARG A 208 3.54 -7.15 21.34
N PRO A 209 4.84 -7.23 21.66
CA PRO A 209 5.62 -6.06 22.02
C PRO A 209 5.65 -5.03 20.88
N MET A 210 5.59 -3.73 21.23
CA MET A 210 5.65 -2.64 20.27
C MET A 210 7.09 -2.38 19.79
N ARG A 211 7.49 -3.04 18.69
CA ARG A 211 8.88 -3.03 18.16
C ARG A 211 9.05 -2.41 16.78
N LEU A 212 8.17 -1.50 16.37
CA LEU A 212 8.08 -0.95 15.00
C LEU A 212 9.40 -0.42 14.40
N LEU A 213 10.29 0.15 15.22
CA LEU A 213 11.56 0.78 14.81
C LEU A 213 12.81 0.04 15.35
N GLU A 214 12.64 -1.19 15.81
CA GLU A 214 13.76 -2.03 16.24
C GLU A 214 14.44 -2.69 15.02
N PRO A 215 15.78 -2.87 15.01
CA PRO A 215 16.50 -3.36 13.83
C PRO A 215 16.08 -4.76 13.37
N ASP A 216 15.89 -5.70 14.31
CA ASP A 216 15.43 -7.05 14.03
C ASP A 216 14.03 -7.03 13.41
N ARG A 217 13.14 -6.19 13.94
CA ARG A 217 11.78 -6.02 13.42
C ARG A 217 11.76 -5.37 12.05
N LEU A 218 12.60 -4.35 11.81
CA LEU A 218 12.71 -3.70 10.51
C LEU A 218 13.11 -4.70 9.42
N ILE A 219 14.07 -5.59 9.72
CA ILE A 219 14.50 -6.64 8.78
C ILE A 219 13.39 -7.66 8.56
N GLN A 220 12.68 -8.09 9.61
CA GLN A 220 11.57 -9.05 9.50
C GLN A 220 10.42 -8.52 8.65
N ASP A 221 10.07 -7.24 8.80
CA ASP A 221 8.91 -6.65 8.13
C ASP A 221 9.25 -6.14 6.71
N GLU A 222 10.46 -5.61 6.49
CA GLU A 222 10.83 -4.96 5.22
C GLU A 222 11.79 -5.79 4.35
N GLY A 223 12.40 -6.83 4.91
CA GLY A 223 13.56 -7.54 4.33
C GLY A 223 14.87 -6.77 4.53
N LEU A 224 16.01 -7.44 4.29
CA LEU A 224 17.34 -6.84 4.44
C LEU A 224 17.53 -5.58 3.57
N TRP A 225 17.12 -5.66 2.30
CA TRP A 225 17.24 -4.55 1.35
C TRP A 225 16.30 -3.38 1.66
N GLY A 226 15.05 -3.66 2.03
CA GLY A 226 14.10 -2.65 2.47
C GLY A 226 14.57 -1.92 3.73
N ALA A 227 15.13 -2.66 4.69
CA ALA A 227 15.74 -2.08 5.88
C ALA A 227 16.95 -1.19 5.55
N LEU A 228 17.85 -1.63 4.66
CA LEU A 228 19.01 -0.84 4.23
C LEU A 228 18.57 0.44 3.50
N ARG A 229 17.57 0.36 2.62
CA ARG A 229 17.00 1.51 1.92
C ARG A 229 16.41 2.52 2.91
N PHE A 230 15.63 2.05 3.89
CA PHE A 230 15.10 2.89 4.96
C PHE A 230 16.21 3.62 5.72
N VAL A 231 17.26 2.91 6.13
CA VAL A 231 18.40 3.50 6.83
C VAL A 231 19.15 4.51 5.96
N LYS A 232 19.38 4.20 4.68
CA LYS A 232 20.03 5.11 3.72
C LYS A 232 19.23 6.42 3.56
N ASN A 233 17.92 6.32 3.38
CA ASN A 233 17.03 7.48 3.26
C ASN A 233 16.99 8.29 4.56
N LEU A 234 16.94 7.60 5.70
CA LEU A 234 16.99 8.22 7.02
C LEU A 234 18.30 8.99 7.27
N LEU A 235 19.44 8.48 6.80
CA LEU A 235 20.73 9.17 6.95
C LEU A 235 20.85 10.40 6.05
N ARG A 236 20.16 10.41 4.90
CA ARG A 236 20.15 11.52 3.93
C ARG A 236 19.24 12.68 4.34
N ASP A 237 18.10 12.40 5.00
CA ASP A 237 17.15 13.41 5.47
C ASP A 237 17.34 13.69 6.97
N LYS A 238 18.05 14.78 7.30
CA LYS A 238 18.37 15.15 8.70
C LYS A 238 17.11 15.42 9.53
N GLU A 239 16.07 16.01 8.95
CA GLU A 239 14.83 16.37 9.64
C GLU A 239 14.01 15.11 9.92
N ALA A 240 13.85 14.24 8.91
CA ALA A 240 13.22 12.93 9.09
C ALA A 240 13.97 12.07 10.10
N ARG A 241 15.31 12.09 10.10
CA ARG A 241 16.14 11.40 11.10
C ARG A 241 15.82 11.84 12.51
N GLN A 242 15.74 13.15 12.75
CA GLN A 242 15.42 13.68 14.07
C GLN A 242 14.04 13.22 14.53
N ARG A 243 13.04 13.25 13.64
CA ARG A 243 11.68 12.79 13.95
C ARG A 243 11.60 11.30 14.24
N VAL A 244 12.18 10.45 13.39
CA VAL A 244 12.18 9.00 13.60
C VAL A 244 12.92 8.60 14.87
N LEU A 245 14.03 9.27 15.20
CA LEU A 245 14.73 9.05 16.47
C LEU A 245 13.88 9.50 17.67
N ALA A 246 13.13 10.60 17.55
CA ALA A 246 12.19 11.02 18.59
C ALA A 246 11.07 9.99 18.79
N MET A 247 10.47 9.49 17.70
CA MET A 247 9.47 8.40 17.75
C MET A 247 10.04 7.16 18.42
N ARG A 248 11.24 6.72 18.02
CA ARG A 248 11.93 5.57 18.64
C ARG A 248 12.15 5.77 20.14
N ARG A 249 12.54 6.97 20.58
CA ARG A 249 12.72 7.26 22.01
C ARG A 249 11.43 7.12 22.79
N ILE A 250 10.29 7.57 22.26
CA ILE A 250 8.98 7.39 22.90
C ILE A 250 8.62 5.91 22.99
N PHE A 251 8.78 5.14 21.90
CA PHE A 251 8.52 3.70 21.92
C PHE A 251 9.40 2.95 22.91
N VAL A 252 10.68 3.33 23.03
CA VAL A 252 11.59 2.75 24.01
C VAL A 252 11.26 3.19 25.44
N LYS A 253 10.93 4.47 25.67
CA LYS A 253 10.59 5.02 26.99
C LYS A 253 9.40 4.30 27.60
N TYR A 254 8.33 4.11 26.83
CA TYR A 254 7.10 3.48 27.32
C TYR A 254 6.97 2.02 26.86
N ARG A 255 8.07 1.34 26.53
CA ARG A 255 8.05 -0.05 26.04
C ARG A 255 7.38 -1.03 27.02
N SER A 256 7.46 -0.75 28.31
CA SER A 256 6.84 -1.54 29.38
C SER A 256 5.35 -1.27 29.52
N ASN A 257 4.87 -0.17 28.89
CA ASN A 257 3.50 0.30 28.98
C ASN A 257 2.77 0.31 27.64
N MET A 258 3.39 -0.22 26.58
CA MET A 258 2.83 -0.28 25.25
C MET A 258 3.03 -1.64 24.60
N ALA A 259 1.96 -2.15 24.00
CA ALA A 259 1.94 -3.33 23.17
C ALA A 259 1.18 -3.04 21.88
N ALA A 260 1.25 -3.95 20.92
CA ALA A 260 0.26 -4.08 19.88
C ALA A 260 -0.78 -5.11 20.34
N ILE A 261 -2.06 -4.86 20.05
CA ILE A 261 -3.16 -5.79 20.31
C ILE A 261 -3.87 -6.10 19.01
N MET A 262 -4.22 -7.36 18.81
CA MET A 262 -5.13 -7.81 17.78
C MET A 262 -6.34 -8.43 18.44
N LEU A 263 -7.53 -7.96 18.06
CA LEU A 263 -8.81 -8.51 18.47
C LEU A 263 -9.58 -9.01 17.24
N VAL A 264 -10.15 -10.20 17.33
CA VAL A 264 -11.15 -10.70 16.39
C VAL A 264 -12.42 -11.05 17.16
N GLY A 265 -13.55 -10.50 16.72
CA GLY A 265 -14.85 -10.74 17.31
C GLY A 265 -15.92 -11.07 16.27
N THR A 266 -17.02 -11.65 16.73
CA THR A 266 -18.19 -11.95 15.90
C THR A 266 -19.36 -11.06 16.27
N LYS A 267 -20.07 -10.53 15.26
CA LYS A 267 -21.30 -9.77 15.48
C LYS A 267 -22.40 -10.69 16.00
N SER A 268 -22.93 -10.36 17.18
CA SER A 268 -24.03 -11.11 17.80
C SER A 268 -25.28 -11.10 16.92
N SER A 269 -25.95 -12.25 16.80
CA SER A 269 -27.19 -12.39 16.03
C SER A 269 -28.37 -11.59 16.59
N GLU A 270 -28.30 -11.20 17.87
CA GLU A 270 -29.36 -10.52 18.60
C GLU A 270 -29.26 -8.97 18.57
N PHE A 271 -28.16 -8.42 18.04
CA PHE A 271 -27.92 -6.97 18.05
C PHE A 271 -28.48 -6.31 16.78
N ARG A 272 -29.55 -5.51 16.92
CA ARG A 272 -30.09 -4.66 15.84
C ARG A 272 -29.51 -3.25 15.94
N SER A 273 -28.70 -2.87 14.94
CA SER A 273 -28.20 -1.50 14.78
C SER A 273 -29.37 -0.52 14.61
N THR A 274 -29.47 0.47 15.50
CA THR A 274 -30.51 1.50 15.46
C THR A 274 -30.02 2.72 14.67
N SER A 275 -30.11 2.71 13.33
CA SER A 275 -30.01 3.95 12.54
C SER A 275 -30.53 3.76 11.10
N GLY A 276 -31.67 4.36 10.77
CA GLY A 276 -32.22 4.44 9.40
C GLY A 276 -31.81 5.74 8.68
N PRO A 277 -31.90 5.84 7.34
CA PRO A 277 -31.38 7.00 6.61
C PRO A 277 -32.47 8.04 6.28
N GLU A 278 -32.18 9.31 6.60
CA GLU A 278 -32.83 10.47 5.99
C GLU A 278 -32.31 10.70 4.56
N LYS A 279 -33.23 10.87 3.61
CA LYS A 279 -32.96 11.17 2.20
C LYS A 279 -32.76 12.66 2.02
N ASN A 280 -31.69 13.07 1.35
CA ASN A 280 -31.63 14.37 0.70
C ASN A 280 -31.12 14.24 -0.74
N ARG A 281 -31.94 14.69 -1.70
CA ARG A 281 -31.67 14.66 -3.15
C ARG A 281 -31.02 15.99 -3.56
N GLY A 282 -29.90 15.90 -4.26
CA GLY A 282 -29.27 17.03 -4.96
C GLY A 282 -28.90 16.61 -6.39
N THR A 283 -29.39 17.37 -7.36
CA THR A 283 -29.32 17.18 -8.82
C THR A 283 -27.92 17.42 -9.39
N ARG A 284 -27.47 16.58 -10.34
CA ARG A 284 -26.27 16.78 -11.17
C ARG A 284 -26.65 17.25 -12.58
N THR A 285 -25.84 18.14 -13.14
CA THR A 285 -25.84 18.54 -14.56
C THR A 285 -24.47 18.19 -15.16
N PRO A 286 -24.36 17.66 -16.40
CA PRO A 286 -23.07 17.33 -17.00
C PRO A 286 -22.54 18.44 -17.93
N LEU A 287 -21.22 18.54 -18.08
CA LEU A 287 -20.55 19.36 -19.11
C LEU A 287 -19.79 18.46 -20.10
N ASN A 288 -19.84 18.85 -21.37
CA ASN A 288 -19.37 18.17 -22.58
C ASN A 288 -17.85 17.95 -22.64
N GLN A 289 -17.45 16.89 -23.34
CA GLN A 289 -16.10 16.62 -23.86
C GLN A 289 -15.97 17.14 -25.31
N GLU A 290 -14.88 17.82 -25.61
CA GLU A 290 -14.35 17.99 -26.97
C GLU A 290 -12.94 17.41 -27.03
N VAL A 291 -12.66 16.67 -28.10
CA VAL A 291 -11.42 15.92 -28.35
C VAL A 291 -10.55 16.72 -29.32
N GLN A 292 -9.28 16.96 -28.97
CA GLN A 292 -8.27 17.53 -29.85
C GLN A 292 -7.07 16.58 -29.90
N MET A 293 -6.62 16.22 -31.11
CA MET A 293 -5.45 15.36 -31.36
C MET A 293 -4.21 15.94 -30.68
N GLN A 294 -3.74 15.29 -29.61
CA GLN A 294 -2.57 15.70 -28.83
C GLN A 294 -1.29 15.05 -29.36
N ALA A 295 -0.19 15.82 -29.36
CA ALA A 295 1.15 15.30 -29.57
C ALA A 295 1.47 14.20 -28.54
N GLN A 296 2.12 13.11 -28.99
CA GLN A 296 2.44 11.99 -28.11
C GLN A 296 3.38 12.44 -26.98
N SER A 297 2.91 12.30 -25.74
CA SER A 297 3.69 12.50 -24.52
C SER A 297 4.56 11.26 -24.27
N ILE A 298 5.77 11.47 -23.74
CA ILE A 298 6.65 10.38 -23.28
C ILE A 298 5.95 9.59 -22.18
N ASN A 299 5.40 10.28 -21.19
CA ASN A 299 4.68 9.65 -20.09
C ASN A 299 3.51 8.80 -20.58
N GLN A 300 2.69 9.34 -21.49
CA GLN A 300 1.57 8.60 -22.05
C GLN A 300 2.03 7.35 -22.81
N HIS A 301 3.02 7.48 -23.71
CA HIS A 301 3.49 6.36 -24.52
C HIS A 301 4.06 5.22 -23.68
N TYR A 302 4.90 5.55 -22.69
CA TYR A 302 5.54 4.55 -21.85
C TYR A 302 4.58 3.95 -20.81
N THR A 303 3.59 4.72 -20.32
CA THR A 303 2.52 4.18 -19.45
C THR A 303 1.64 3.20 -20.23
N GLU A 304 1.34 3.47 -21.49
CA GLU A 304 0.61 2.53 -22.36
C GLU A 304 1.43 1.25 -22.61
N ASP A 305 2.75 1.37 -22.81
CA ASP A 305 3.64 0.21 -22.96
C ASP A 305 3.75 -0.61 -21.66
N HIS A 306 3.84 0.03 -20.49
CA HIS A 306 3.76 -0.64 -19.19
C HIS A 306 2.46 -1.42 -19.03
N GLN A 307 1.31 -0.81 -19.32
CA GLN A 307 0.03 -1.49 -19.23
C GLN A 307 -0.01 -2.74 -20.13
N HIS A 308 0.54 -2.64 -21.35
CA HIS A 308 0.63 -3.79 -22.26
C HIS A 308 1.53 -4.91 -21.71
N LEU A 309 2.66 -4.55 -21.11
CA LEU A 309 3.59 -5.52 -20.50
C LEU A 309 2.97 -6.18 -19.26
N ASP A 310 2.27 -5.42 -18.42
CA ASP A 310 1.56 -5.93 -17.24
C ASP A 310 0.46 -6.91 -17.66
N ASP A 311 -0.30 -6.59 -18.71
CA ASP A 311 -1.33 -7.48 -19.26
C ASP A 311 -0.74 -8.82 -19.73
N LEU A 312 0.41 -8.78 -20.43
CA LEU A 312 1.12 -10.00 -20.86
C LEU A 312 1.64 -10.80 -19.67
N PHE A 313 2.17 -10.14 -18.64
CA PHE A 313 2.70 -10.83 -17.47
C PHE A 313 1.58 -11.50 -16.65
N HIS A 314 0.46 -10.81 -16.44
CA HIS A 314 -0.73 -11.36 -15.82
C HIS A 314 -1.34 -12.52 -16.63
N GLU A 315 -1.38 -12.38 -17.96
CA GLU A 315 -1.84 -13.46 -18.85
C GLU A 315 -0.93 -14.69 -18.69
N PHE A 316 0.39 -14.52 -18.69
CA PHE A 316 1.35 -15.58 -18.39
C PHE A 316 1.03 -16.28 -17.06
N GLN A 317 0.92 -15.51 -15.97
CA GLN A 317 0.63 -16.03 -14.63
C GLN A 317 -0.65 -16.89 -14.60
N SER A 318 -1.70 -16.42 -15.27
CA SER A 318 -2.99 -17.15 -15.35
C SER A 318 -2.89 -18.46 -16.14
N LEU A 319 -2.08 -18.50 -17.20
CA LEU A 319 -1.93 -19.65 -18.08
C LEU A 319 -1.05 -20.76 -17.50
N LYS A 320 -0.15 -20.46 -16.54
CA LYS A 320 0.79 -21.46 -15.96
C LYS A 320 0.11 -22.74 -15.46
N SER A 321 -1.11 -22.61 -14.93
CA SER A 321 -1.88 -23.73 -14.36
C SER A 321 -2.82 -24.43 -15.35
N THR A 322 -3.03 -23.87 -16.54
CA THR A 322 -4.08 -24.31 -17.48
C THR A 322 -3.58 -24.62 -18.89
N ASP A 323 -2.58 -23.89 -19.38
CA ASP A 323 -1.96 -24.09 -20.69
C ASP A 323 -0.49 -23.64 -20.66
N SER A 324 0.39 -24.57 -20.28
CA SER A 324 1.83 -24.36 -20.16
C SER A 324 2.50 -23.85 -21.44
N ARG A 325 2.01 -24.30 -22.61
CA ARG A 325 2.58 -23.89 -23.91
C ARG A 325 2.22 -22.45 -24.26
N SER A 326 0.98 -22.05 -23.98
CA SER A 326 0.57 -20.66 -24.14
C SER A 326 1.21 -19.76 -23.08
N ALA A 327 1.37 -20.23 -21.85
CA ALA A 327 2.07 -19.52 -20.77
C ALA A 327 3.51 -19.17 -21.19
N GLU A 328 4.29 -20.16 -21.63
CA GLU A 328 5.66 -19.95 -22.09
C GLU A 328 5.72 -18.91 -23.23
N LYS A 329 4.86 -19.04 -24.24
CA LYS A 329 4.80 -18.09 -25.36
C LYS A 329 4.46 -16.67 -24.89
N THR A 330 3.53 -16.52 -23.96
CA THR A 330 3.12 -15.23 -23.41
C THR A 330 4.22 -14.61 -22.56
N PHE A 331 4.93 -15.41 -21.75
CA PHE A 331 6.11 -14.94 -21.02
C PHE A 331 7.20 -14.43 -21.95
N TYR A 332 7.51 -15.12 -23.04
CA TYR A 332 8.53 -14.63 -23.99
C TYR A 332 8.11 -13.34 -24.71
N LYS A 333 6.81 -13.12 -24.95
CA LYS A 333 6.32 -11.82 -25.44
C LYS A 333 6.55 -10.72 -24.41
N PHE A 334 6.20 -10.98 -23.14
CA PHE A 334 6.45 -10.06 -22.03
C PHE A 334 7.94 -9.75 -21.89
N LYS A 335 8.80 -10.78 -21.76
CA LYS A 335 10.25 -10.64 -21.63
C LYS A 335 10.84 -9.80 -22.77
N THR A 336 10.52 -10.14 -24.02
CA THR A 336 11.02 -9.42 -25.19
C THR A 336 10.53 -7.97 -25.20
N GLY A 337 9.26 -7.74 -24.84
CA GLY A 337 8.69 -6.41 -24.76
C GLY A 337 9.38 -5.55 -23.70
N LEU A 338 9.56 -6.09 -22.50
CA LEU A 338 10.20 -5.38 -21.39
C LEU A 338 11.69 -5.15 -21.63
N GLU A 339 12.40 -6.10 -22.25
CA GLU A 339 13.80 -5.87 -22.64
C GLU A 339 13.93 -4.77 -23.69
N ARG A 340 13.02 -4.72 -24.67
CA ARG A 340 12.98 -3.64 -25.67
C ARG A 340 12.67 -2.29 -25.01
N HIS A 341 11.71 -2.27 -24.09
CA HIS A 341 11.36 -1.08 -23.31
C HIS A 341 12.61 -0.51 -22.62
N ILE A 342 13.31 -1.35 -21.85
CA ILE A 342 14.54 -0.99 -21.14
C ILE A 342 15.62 -0.51 -22.11
N VAL A 343 15.75 -1.11 -23.30
CA VAL A 343 16.71 -0.66 -24.32
C VAL A 343 16.37 0.76 -24.80
N TRP A 344 15.11 1.05 -25.09
CA TRP A 344 14.72 2.41 -25.48
C TRP A 344 15.03 3.43 -24.39
N GLU A 345 14.84 3.06 -23.13
CA GLU A 345 15.21 3.93 -22.02
C GLU A 345 16.73 4.13 -21.91
N GLU A 346 17.50 3.06 -21.92
CA GLU A 346 18.95 3.11 -21.68
C GLU A 346 19.73 3.74 -22.84
N GLU A 347 19.24 3.59 -24.08
CA GLU A 347 19.94 4.04 -25.29
C GLU A 347 19.39 5.34 -25.89
N ILE A 348 18.11 5.69 -25.63
CA ILE A 348 17.46 6.86 -26.24
C ILE A 348 17.05 7.88 -25.17
N LEU A 349 16.15 7.52 -24.25
CA LEU A 349 15.62 8.50 -23.28
C LEU A 349 16.67 8.96 -22.28
N PHE A 350 17.32 8.04 -21.56
CA PHE A 350 18.22 8.39 -20.47
C PHE A 350 19.43 9.19 -20.96
N PRO A 351 20.08 8.87 -22.09
CA PRO A 351 21.15 9.70 -22.63
C PRO A 351 20.70 11.13 -22.92
N ALA A 352 19.55 11.31 -23.59
CA ALA A 352 19.01 12.64 -23.89
C ALA A 352 18.63 13.41 -22.62
N PHE A 353 18.08 12.71 -21.62
CA PHE A 353 17.70 13.29 -20.34
C PHE A 353 18.92 13.71 -19.52
N GLU A 354 19.96 12.88 -19.49
CA GLU A 354 21.23 13.16 -18.83
C GLU A 354 21.97 14.35 -19.48
N GLU A 355 21.91 14.47 -20.81
CA GLU A 355 22.46 15.63 -21.53
C GLU A 355 21.79 16.94 -21.08
N LYS A 356 20.46 16.98 -20.99
CA LYS A 356 19.72 18.16 -20.49
C LYS A 356 20.03 18.50 -19.03
N LEU A 357 20.37 17.50 -18.21
CA LEU A 357 20.74 17.68 -16.81
C LEU A 357 22.24 17.99 -16.60
N GLY A 358 23.05 18.02 -17.66
CA GLY A 358 24.48 18.31 -17.59
C GLY A 358 25.35 17.12 -17.16
N HIS A 359 24.97 15.89 -17.56
CA HIS A 359 25.72 14.64 -17.38
C HIS A 359 26.08 14.28 -15.93
N LEU A 360 25.06 13.98 -15.12
CA LEU A 360 25.21 13.53 -13.73
C LEU A 360 25.54 12.02 -13.65
N GLN A 361 26.79 11.67 -13.31
CA GLN A 361 27.22 10.26 -13.18
C GLN A 361 26.44 9.43 -12.14
N ASP A 362 25.90 10.08 -11.08
CA ASP A 362 25.10 9.45 -10.02
C ASP A 362 23.62 9.94 -10.03
N GLY A 363 23.09 10.23 -11.22
CA GLY A 363 21.74 10.77 -11.42
C GLY A 363 20.59 9.75 -11.32
N PRO A 364 19.32 10.19 -11.44
CA PRO A 364 18.15 9.31 -11.37
C PRO A 364 18.21 8.12 -12.34
N ALA A 365 18.66 8.34 -13.59
CA ALA A 365 18.83 7.29 -14.59
C ALA A 365 19.88 6.22 -14.20
N ALA A 366 20.88 6.56 -13.38
CA ALA A 366 21.85 5.57 -12.88
C ALA A 366 21.21 4.57 -11.90
N VAL A 367 20.21 5.02 -11.13
CA VAL A 367 19.42 4.15 -10.23
C VAL A 367 18.51 3.22 -11.05
N MET A 368 17.90 3.74 -12.12
CA MET A 368 17.06 2.94 -13.02
C MET A 368 17.87 1.82 -13.69
N ARG A 369 19.07 2.12 -14.20
CA ARG A 369 20.00 1.10 -14.76
C ARG A 369 20.46 0.03 -13.75
N LEU A 370 20.47 0.34 -12.45
CA LEU A 370 20.73 -0.68 -11.42
C LEU A 370 19.54 -1.63 -11.28
N GLU A 371 18.33 -1.10 -11.29
CA GLU A 371 17.10 -1.88 -11.21
C GLU A 371 16.84 -2.70 -12.48
N HIS A 372 17.13 -2.16 -13.67
CA HIS A 372 17.09 -2.92 -14.92
C HIS A 372 17.98 -4.16 -14.89
N ARG A 373 19.15 -4.09 -14.23
CA ARG A 373 20.01 -5.26 -14.06
C ARG A 373 19.38 -6.31 -13.15
N GLU A 374 18.66 -5.90 -12.11
CA GLU A 374 17.93 -6.83 -11.25
C GLU A 374 16.69 -7.41 -11.96
N ILE A 375 15.94 -6.59 -12.71
CA ILE A 375 14.82 -7.03 -13.56
C ILE A 375 15.27 -8.12 -14.53
N ARG A 376 16.36 -7.88 -15.27
CA ARG A 376 16.93 -8.86 -16.21
C ARG A 376 17.31 -10.18 -15.53
N LYS A 377 17.86 -10.14 -14.30
CA LYS A 377 18.18 -11.36 -13.54
C LYS A 377 16.94 -12.21 -13.25
N TYR A 378 15.83 -11.58 -12.85
CA TYR A 378 14.59 -12.32 -12.62
C TYR A 378 13.97 -12.84 -13.92
N LEU A 379 13.98 -12.03 -14.99
CA LEU A 379 13.53 -12.48 -16.31
C LEU A 379 14.32 -13.72 -16.78
N ASP A 380 15.64 -13.72 -16.61
CA ASP A 380 16.50 -14.85 -16.96
C ASP A 380 16.30 -16.06 -16.04
N ALA A 381 15.93 -15.84 -14.77
CA ALA A 381 15.62 -16.92 -13.84
C ALA A 381 14.30 -17.62 -14.22
N ILE A 382 13.27 -16.84 -14.54
CA ILE A 382 11.99 -17.37 -15.03
C ILE A 382 12.20 -18.09 -16.38
N ALA A 383 12.91 -17.47 -17.33
CA ALA A 383 13.18 -18.07 -18.63
C ALA A 383 13.90 -19.42 -18.53
N ARG A 384 14.89 -19.54 -17.62
CA ARG A 384 15.58 -20.81 -17.37
C ARG A 384 14.65 -21.89 -16.84
N LYS A 385 13.79 -21.55 -15.86
CA LYS A 385 12.80 -22.50 -15.34
C LYS A 385 11.84 -22.98 -16.44
N LEU A 386 11.32 -22.07 -17.25
CA LEU A 386 10.42 -22.41 -18.35
C LEU A 386 11.10 -23.27 -19.43
N ALA A 387 12.38 -23.04 -19.73
CA ALA A 387 13.15 -23.86 -20.65
C ALA A 387 13.34 -25.31 -20.17
N ASP A 388 13.33 -25.53 -18.85
CA ASP A 388 13.36 -26.85 -18.21
C ASP A 388 11.95 -27.44 -18.01
N GLU A 389 10.92 -26.87 -18.68
CA GLU A 389 9.50 -27.21 -18.51
C GLU A 389 8.99 -27.07 -17.06
N ASN A 390 9.67 -26.26 -16.25
CA ASN A 390 9.30 -25.96 -14.87
C ASN A 390 8.54 -24.63 -14.77
N PHE A 391 7.25 -24.72 -14.42
CA PHE A 391 6.35 -23.57 -14.28
C PHE A 391 6.17 -23.09 -12.83
N GLU A 392 6.92 -23.65 -11.87
CA GLU A 392 6.97 -23.18 -10.48
C GLU A 392 7.88 -21.94 -10.35
N THR A 393 7.43 -20.84 -10.92
CA THR A 393 8.16 -19.57 -11.06
C THR A 393 7.70 -18.47 -10.08
N ASP A 394 6.81 -18.80 -9.15
CA ASP A 394 6.16 -17.82 -8.24
C ASP A 394 7.17 -17.01 -7.40
N GLU A 395 8.29 -17.61 -6.99
CA GLU A 395 9.33 -16.91 -6.22
C GLU A 395 10.07 -15.87 -7.07
N GLU A 396 10.45 -16.22 -8.29
CA GLU A 396 11.11 -15.30 -9.22
C GLU A 396 10.16 -14.21 -9.72
N GLU A 397 8.88 -14.55 -9.93
CA GLU A 397 7.85 -13.58 -10.29
C GLU A 397 7.60 -12.57 -9.18
N MET A 398 7.47 -13.03 -7.93
CA MET A 398 7.39 -12.15 -6.78
C MET A 398 8.64 -11.27 -6.67
N GLY A 399 9.83 -11.85 -6.90
CA GLY A 399 11.09 -11.11 -6.95
C GLY A 399 11.09 -10.02 -8.02
N LEU A 400 10.65 -10.35 -9.24
CA LEU A 400 10.51 -9.42 -10.36
C LEU A 400 9.56 -8.27 -10.03
N GLU A 401 8.35 -8.57 -9.56
CA GLU A 401 7.33 -7.57 -9.21
C GLU A 401 7.80 -6.62 -8.10
N THR A 402 8.59 -7.12 -7.14
CA THR A 402 9.14 -6.27 -6.06
C THR A 402 10.13 -5.21 -6.55
N VAL A 403 10.72 -5.41 -7.73
CA VAL A 403 11.59 -4.43 -8.39
C VAL A 403 10.81 -3.64 -9.44
N LEU A 404 10.04 -4.31 -10.30
CA LEU A 404 9.36 -3.72 -11.45
C LEU A 404 8.25 -2.73 -11.04
N CYS A 405 7.46 -3.04 -10.01
CA CYS A 405 6.39 -2.13 -9.57
C CYS A 405 6.90 -0.76 -9.06
N PRO A 406 7.88 -0.69 -8.12
CA PRO A 406 8.44 0.59 -7.71
C PRO A 406 9.29 1.25 -8.81
N HIS A 407 9.82 0.48 -9.75
CA HIS A 407 10.54 0.96 -10.92
C HIS A 407 9.63 1.77 -11.85
N ASN A 408 8.56 1.14 -12.37
CA ASN A 408 7.57 1.78 -13.24
C ASN A 408 6.96 3.03 -12.57
N HIS A 409 6.72 2.99 -11.25
CA HIS A 409 6.19 4.17 -10.54
C HIS A 409 7.14 5.37 -10.56
N LYS A 410 8.46 5.15 -10.50
CA LYS A 410 9.41 6.26 -10.62
C LYS A 410 9.41 6.82 -12.03
N GLU A 411 9.21 5.98 -13.03
CA GLU A 411 9.18 6.44 -14.40
C GLU A 411 7.90 7.22 -14.72
N GLU A 412 6.75 6.63 -14.45
CA GLU A 412 5.44 7.24 -14.69
C GLU A 412 5.16 8.43 -13.77
N GLY A 413 5.58 8.36 -12.52
CA GLY A 413 5.32 9.40 -11.53
C GLY A 413 6.30 10.56 -11.62
N ILE A 414 7.50 10.33 -12.16
CA ILE A 414 8.60 11.28 -12.06
C ILE A 414 9.38 11.41 -13.37
N LEU A 415 10.11 10.37 -13.82
CA LEU A 415 11.07 10.56 -14.91
C LEU A 415 10.37 10.99 -16.19
N TYR A 416 9.31 10.29 -16.62
CA TYR A 416 8.60 10.63 -17.84
C TYR A 416 7.89 11.99 -17.74
N PRO A 417 7.17 12.37 -16.65
CA PRO A 417 6.63 13.72 -16.51
C PRO A 417 7.70 14.81 -16.53
N MET A 418 8.85 14.58 -15.90
CA MET A 418 9.98 15.52 -15.96
C MET A 418 10.52 15.65 -17.38
N MET A 419 10.69 14.53 -18.08
CA MET A 419 11.12 14.52 -19.48
C MET A 419 10.11 15.22 -20.38
N ASP A 420 8.80 15.05 -20.15
CA ASP A 420 7.74 15.77 -20.88
C ASP A 420 7.75 17.29 -20.66
N GLN A 421 8.23 17.74 -19.50
CA GLN A 421 8.42 19.18 -19.22
C GLN A 421 9.74 19.70 -19.81
N MET A 422 10.76 18.86 -19.92
CA MET A 422 12.10 19.25 -20.35
C MET A 422 12.30 19.19 -21.87
N PHE A 423 11.61 18.28 -22.56
CA PHE A 423 11.71 18.13 -24.00
C PHE A 423 10.56 18.83 -24.71
N SER A 424 10.90 19.56 -25.77
CA SER A 424 9.95 20.14 -26.69
C SER A 424 9.30 19.05 -27.57
N GLU A 425 8.13 19.36 -28.17
CA GLU A 425 7.46 18.42 -29.07
C GLU A 425 8.33 17.89 -30.22
N PRO A 426 9.16 18.71 -30.91
CA PRO A 426 10.06 18.19 -31.95
C PRO A 426 11.13 17.23 -31.42
N GLU A 427 11.63 17.46 -30.20
CA GLU A 427 12.62 16.56 -29.56
C GLU A 427 11.97 15.21 -29.21
N ARG A 428 10.77 15.22 -28.64
CA ARG A 428 10.00 13.99 -28.36
C ARG A 428 9.69 13.21 -29.63
N ALA A 429 9.26 13.90 -30.69
CA ALA A 429 9.00 13.27 -32.00
C ALA A 429 10.26 12.62 -32.60
N GLY A 430 11.43 13.24 -32.40
CA GLY A 430 12.72 12.66 -32.77
C GLY A 430 13.02 11.34 -32.05
N MET A 431 12.85 11.32 -30.72
CA MET A 431 13.05 10.12 -29.90
C MET A 431 12.12 8.97 -30.32
N PHE A 432 10.83 9.24 -30.53
CA PHE A 432 9.89 8.21 -31.00
C PHE A 432 10.23 7.71 -32.41
N SER A 433 10.81 8.55 -33.28
CA SER A 433 11.30 8.11 -34.59
C SER A 433 12.47 7.13 -34.45
N GLU A 434 13.38 7.35 -33.51
CA GLU A 434 14.51 6.44 -33.25
C GLU A 434 14.06 5.11 -32.64
N MET A 435 13.08 5.13 -31.73
CA MET A 435 12.49 3.91 -31.17
C MET A 435 11.84 3.04 -32.24
N ASN A 436 11.15 3.66 -33.20
CA ASN A 436 10.50 2.94 -34.31
C ASN A 436 11.49 2.36 -35.33
N LYS A 437 12.74 2.86 -35.40
CA LYS A 437 13.83 2.25 -36.20
C LYS A 437 14.49 1.06 -35.49
N SER A 438 14.28 0.96 -34.18
CA SER A 438 14.84 -0.07 -33.30
C SER A 438 13.83 -1.19 -32.95
N LYS A 439 12.63 -1.15 -33.56
CA LYS A 439 11.65 -2.26 -33.61
C LYS A 439 12.04 -3.26 -34.68
#